data_AF-A0A914BVN0-F1
#
_entry.id   AF-A0A914BVN0-F1
#
_cell.length_a   1.000
_cell.length_b   1.000
_cell.length_c   1.000
_cell.angle_alpha   90.00
_cell.angle_beta   90.00
_cell.angle_gamma   90.00
#
_symmetry.space_group_name_H-M   'P 1'
#
loop_
_entity.id
_entity.type
_entity.pdbx_description
1 polymer ?
#
loop_
_entity_poly.entity_id
_entity_poly.type
_entity_poly.pdbx_seq_one_letter_code
_entity_poly.pdbx_strand_id
1 'polypeptide(L)'
;MLTVEEAKSADDDTFINETFEPTSTSSLIFGEVQTIIEKFSFHLCQLQFDKAREAIDADRLVPDGYSIVSRIWPTLANSLSQMASNESVYYSLSFFTSKFSFRKENHLKMNYCQIKAELTRSIDSLEAELVPDESVSLLKQILRTLVTYLDARIDLINFYTSLQNRPYENIAEDCLLSLEAIVIPNDEKLSFAQIVQKEMAILISGFKAQQLIASCSMLDALLVLKNLREQLDDWLKELEANPTTKPLPTSIFRFGKSSKNNTKLPLLNWWSNFYQTLLAKFSLYFHDVLAVFGPASDMKVSHAFGSPNFLQTLHTFIKKNTPILVCIIANRIEQDEPFYGFGYHKHLERFSSEYCKPATGINEKYPVLYYSPFEKKLFESLHPSVTSFVQDAYLRDGIDGKVKYIFDKNKEQTFFCAHIEKNLHLVVVFGRRIQEREPAVVSLYNDILAGLRFGKLFQELRVVSKN
;
A
#
# COMPACT_ATOMS: atom_id res chain seq x y z
N MET A 1 -5.73 -87.40 64.23
CA MET A 1 -4.61 -86.45 64.35
C MET A 1 -4.47 -85.81 62.97
N LEU A 2 -4.81 -84.51 62.91
CA LEU A 2 -4.98 -83.66 61.72
C LEU A 2 -3.69 -83.58 60.88
N THR A 3 -3.69 -83.44 59.56
CA THR A 3 -4.02 -82.24 58.74
C THR A 3 -4.28 -82.65 57.28
N VAL A 4 -5.45 -82.36 56.67
CA VAL A 4 -5.91 -81.15 55.93
C VAL A 4 -5.24 -80.93 54.55
N GLU A 5 -6.11 -80.93 53.54
CA GLU A 5 -5.94 -80.61 52.11
C GLU A 5 -5.36 -79.22 51.86
N GLU A 6 -4.75 -78.97 50.69
CA GLU A 6 -5.24 -77.94 49.76
C GLU A 6 -4.42 -77.86 48.46
N ALA A 7 -5.17 -77.57 47.39
CA ALA A 7 -4.75 -77.42 46.01
C ALA A 7 -3.94 -76.13 45.79
N LYS A 8 -2.92 -76.20 44.92
CA LYS A 8 -2.23 -75.02 44.40
C LYS A 8 -3.02 -74.43 43.22
N SER A 9 -3.56 -73.23 43.41
CA SER A 9 -3.97 -72.30 42.36
C SER A 9 -2.84 -71.30 42.07
N ALA A 10 -2.74 -70.91 40.79
CA ALA A 10 -2.31 -69.62 40.22
C ALA A 10 -1.18 -68.83 40.90
N ASP A 11 -0.12 -68.54 40.14
CA ASP A 11 0.14 -67.15 39.73
C ASP A 11 0.93 -67.14 38.41
N ASP A 12 0.34 -66.44 37.45
CA ASP A 12 0.77 -66.21 36.09
C ASP A 12 1.58 -64.89 36.11
N ASP A 13 2.89 -64.97 35.86
CA ASP A 13 3.79 -63.82 35.77
C ASP A 13 3.40 -62.96 34.55
N THR A 14 2.37 -62.14 34.73
CA THR A 14 2.05 -61.06 33.80
C THR A 14 2.97 -59.89 34.13
N PHE A 15 4.01 -59.72 33.33
CA PHE A 15 4.74 -58.47 33.20
C PHE A 15 3.73 -57.35 32.92
N ILE A 16 3.46 -56.52 33.94
CA ILE A 16 2.81 -55.23 33.76
C ILE A 16 3.82 -54.36 33.00
N ASN A 17 3.69 -54.32 31.67
CA ASN A 17 4.13 -53.16 30.91
C ASN A 17 3.25 -52.01 31.37
N GLU A 18 3.77 -51.17 32.26
CA GLU A 18 3.22 -49.83 32.46
C GLU A 18 3.28 -49.12 31.12
N THR A 19 2.14 -49.08 30.43
CA THR A 19 1.87 -48.13 29.36
C THR A 19 1.97 -46.74 29.97
N PHE A 20 3.16 -46.13 29.81
CA PHE A 20 3.38 -44.72 30.06
C PHE A 20 2.39 -43.94 29.19
N GLU A 21 1.37 -43.33 29.79
CA GLU A 21 0.46 -42.42 29.07
C GLU A 21 1.26 -41.21 28.57
N PRO A 22 1.50 -41.03 27.25
CA PRO A 22 2.32 -39.94 26.73
C PRO A 22 1.58 -38.59 26.65
N THR A 23 0.29 -38.57 26.99
CA THR A 23 -0.64 -37.48 26.70
C THR A 23 -0.49 -36.26 27.61
N SER A 24 -0.04 -36.44 28.86
CA SER A 24 0.06 -35.33 29.82
C SER A 24 1.27 -34.43 29.54
N THR A 25 2.39 -35.00 29.14
CA THR A 25 3.65 -34.27 28.93
C THR A 25 3.68 -33.54 27.59
N SER A 26 3.05 -34.08 26.54
CA SER A 26 2.95 -33.42 25.24
C SER A 26 2.10 -32.15 25.29
N SER A 27 1.01 -32.17 26.08
CA SER A 27 0.10 -31.03 26.27
C SER A 27 0.78 -29.86 27.01
N LEU A 28 1.59 -30.14 28.03
CA LEU A 28 2.36 -29.13 28.78
C LEU A 28 3.41 -28.44 27.90
N ILE A 29 4.22 -29.20 27.16
CA ILE A 29 5.23 -28.67 26.23
C ILE A 29 4.56 -27.82 25.14
N PHE A 30 3.39 -28.25 24.66
CA PHE A 30 2.65 -27.51 23.65
C PHE A 30 2.15 -26.15 24.16
N GLY A 31 1.66 -26.07 25.41
CA GLY A 31 1.24 -24.80 26.02
C GLY A 31 2.37 -23.77 26.15
N GLU A 32 3.58 -24.23 26.44
CA GLU A 32 4.79 -23.39 26.47
C GLU A 32 5.13 -22.84 25.08
N VAL A 33 5.13 -23.72 24.05
CA VAL A 33 5.36 -23.34 22.65
C VAL A 33 4.33 -22.30 22.18
N GLN A 34 3.05 -22.50 22.51
CA GLN A 34 2.00 -21.56 22.16
C GLN A 34 2.24 -20.19 22.80
N THR A 35 2.59 -20.15 24.09
CA THR A 35 2.89 -18.91 24.81
C THR A 35 4.06 -18.15 24.18
N ILE A 36 5.10 -18.86 23.73
CA ILE A 36 6.26 -18.26 23.05
C ILE A 36 5.84 -17.66 21.70
N ILE A 37 5.03 -18.38 20.92
CA ILE A 37 4.50 -17.91 19.63
C ILE A 37 3.61 -16.68 19.83
N GLU A 38 2.77 -16.65 20.86
CA GLU A 38 1.92 -15.50 21.19
C GLU A 38 2.77 -14.26 21.52
N LYS A 39 3.81 -14.41 22.35
CA LYS A 39 4.77 -13.33 22.66
C LYS A 39 5.50 -12.83 21.40
N PHE A 40 5.99 -13.76 20.58
CA PHE A 40 6.62 -13.44 19.30
C PHE A 40 5.68 -12.63 18.41
N SER A 41 4.44 -13.10 18.26
CA SER A 41 3.41 -12.48 17.42
C SER A 41 3.06 -11.08 17.90
N PHE A 42 2.92 -10.91 19.22
CA PHE A 42 2.70 -9.61 19.84
C PHE A 42 3.81 -8.61 19.47
N HIS A 43 5.07 -8.98 19.66
CA HIS A 43 6.19 -8.10 19.30
C HIS A 43 6.28 -7.85 17.79
N LEU A 44 5.98 -8.85 16.97
CA LEU A 44 5.98 -8.71 15.51
C LEU A 44 4.91 -7.71 15.03
N CYS A 45 3.68 -7.81 15.52
CA CYS A 45 2.59 -6.87 15.18
C CYS A 45 2.87 -5.44 15.64
N GLN A 46 3.71 -5.29 16.66
CA GLN A 46 4.19 -4.01 17.17
C GLN A 46 5.43 -3.49 16.42
N LEU A 47 5.85 -4.18 15.35
CA LEU A 47 7.05 -3.89 14.56
C LEU A 47 8.33 -3.84 15.41
N GLN A 48 8.35 -4.59 16.51
CA GLN A 48 9.48 -4.70 17.43
C GLN A 48 10.29 -5.96 17.10
N PHE A 49 10.87 -5.99 15.91
CA PHE A 49 11.51 -7.18 15.35
C PHE A 49 12.64 -7.73 16.22
N ASP A 50 13.46 -6.87 16.82
CA ASP A 50 14.53 -7.29 17.73
C ASP A 50 13.96 -8.00 18.98
N LYS A 51 12.89 -7.45 19.59
CA LYS A 51 12.23 -8.06 20.75
C LYS A 51 11.51 -9.37 20.37
N ALA A 52 10.91 -9.42 19.18
CA ALA A 52 10.29 -10.65 18.69
C ALA A 52 11.33 -11.76 18.56
N ARG A 53 12.50 -11.44 18.02
CA ARG A 53 13.64 -12.36 17.94
C ARG A 53 14.16 -12.75 19.33
N GLU A 54 14.39 -11.79 20.21
CA GLU A 54 14.85 -12.03 21.59
C GLU A 54 13.90 -12.97 22.35
N ALA A 55 12.58 -12.82 22.17
CA ALA A 55 11.59 -13.70 22.78
C ALA A 55 11.74 -15.17 22.35
N ILE A 56 12.11 -15.42 21.09
CA ILE A 56 12.38 -16.77 20.58
C ILE A 56 13.75 -17.28 21.04
N ASP A 57 14.77 -16.42 21.02
CA ASP A 57 16.15 -16.80 21.37
C ASP A 57 16.31 -17.08 22.88
N ALA A 58 15.55 -16.39 23.74
CA ALA A 58 15.53 -16.60 25.20
C ALA A 58 14.92 -17.95 25.60
N ASP A 59 13.86 -18.37 24.90
CA ASP A 59 13.11 -19.59 25.16
C ASP A 59 13.48 -20.71 24.16
N ARG A 60 14.67 -20.61 23.54
CA ARG A 60 15.20 -21.62 22.58
C ARG A 60 15.50 -22.97 23.25
N LEU A 61 15.53 -22.98 24.59
CA LEU A 61 15.80 -24.13 25.46
C LEU A 61 14.50 -24.59 26.14
N VAL A 62 13.64 -25.33 25.44
CA VAL A 62 12.40 -25.93 25.97
C VAL A 62 12.31 -27.38 25.43
N PRO A 63 11.94 -28.41 26.24
CA PRO A 63 12.82 -29.17 27.13
C PRO A 63 13.13 -30.58 26.58
N ASP A 64 14.10 -31.26 27.20
CA ASP A 64 14.45 -32.66 26.95
C ASP A 64 13.20 -33.57 26.99
N GLY A 65 12.81 -34.10 25.84
CA GLY A 65 11.69 -35.02 25.71
C GLY A 65 11.57 -35.61 24.31
N TYR A 66 11.10 -36.86 24.21
CA TYR A 66 10.87 -37.58 22.95
C TYR A 66 9.59 -37.14 22.22
N SER A 67 9.03 -35.96 22.54
CA SER A 67 7.78 -35.51 21.93
C SER A 67 8.00 -35.03 20.50
N ILE A 68 6.99 -35.25 19.64
CA ILE A 68 6.97 -34.76 18.26
C ILE A 68 7.13 -33.23 18.17
N VAL A 69 6.59 -32.50 19.16
CA VAL A 69 6.71 -31.05 19.29
C VAL A 69 8.17 -30.66 19.56
N SER A 70 8.84 -31.36 20.48
CA SER A 70 10.26 -31.16 20.81
C SER A 70 11.18 -31.37 19.60
N ARG A 71 10.82 -32.28 18.68
CA ARG A 71 11.60 -32.53 17.45
C ARG A 71 11.48 -31.41 16.42
N ILE A 72 10.31 -30.79 16.29
CA ILE A 72 10.05 -29.72 15.30
C ILE A 72 10.46 -28.34 15.84
N TRP A 73 10.41 -28.15 17.16
CA TRP A 73 10.68 -26.87 17.81
C TRP A 73 11.99 -26.20 17.38
N PRO A 74 13.16 -26.88 17.30
CA PRO A 74 14.41 -26.24 16.89
C PRO A 74 14.34 -25.61 15.50
N THR A 75 13.69 -26.30 14.55
CA THR A 75 13.47 -25.77 13.19
C THR A 75 12.53 -24.59 13.22
N LEU A 76 11.39 -24.71 13.91
CA LEU A 76 10.40 -23.63 14.04
C LEU A 76 11.00 -22.37 14.70
N ALA A 77 11.67 -22.52 15.84
CA ALA A 77 12.32 -21.41 16.55
C ALA A 77 13.38 -20.72 15.67
N ASN A 78 14.21 -21.49 14.97
CA ASN A 78 15.17 -20.93 14.02
C ASN A 78 14.47 -20.16 12.88
N SER A 79 13.40 -20.71 12.30
CA SER A 79 12.59 -20.04 11.28
C SER A 79 11.97 -18.73 11.79
N LEU A 80 11.41 -18.70 13.00
CA LEU A 80 10.81 -17.50 13.60
C LEU A 80 11.86 -16.41 13.89
N SER A 81 13.02 -16.79 14.43
CA SER A 81 14.15 -15.87 14.68
C SER A 81 14.68 -15.24 13.38
N GLN A 82 14.82 -16.05 12.32
CA GLN A 82 15.18 -15.54 10.99
C GLN A 82 14.08 -14.67 10.38
N MET A 83 12.81 -15.04 10.55
CA MET A 83 11.67 -14.27 10.06
C MET A 83 11.64 -12.87 10.67
N ALA A 84 11.79 -12.73 11.99
CA ALA A 84 11.86 -11.42 12.63
C ALA A 84 13.02 -10.56 12.08
N SER A 85 14.20 -11.16 11.87
CA SER A 85 15.34 -10.45 11.28
C SER A 85 15.04 -9.97 9.85
N ASN A 86 14.39 -10.80 9.04
CA ASN A 86 14.00 -10.48 7.68
C ASN A 86 12.89 -9.42 7.62
N GLU A 87 11.95 -9.42 8.56
CA GLU A 87 10.91 -8.38 8.65
C GLU A 87 11.52 -6.99 8.92
N SER A 88 12.56 -6.91 9.75
CA SER A 88 13.29 -5.66 9.93
C SER A 88 13.89 -5.14 8.61
N VAL A 89 14.43 -6.03 7.77
CA VAL A 89 15.00 -5.69 6.46
C VAL A 89 13.90 -5.30 5.46
N TYR A 90 12.73 -5.93 5.56
CA TYR A 90 11.55 -5.63 4.76
C TYR A 90 11.05 -4.20 5.03
N TYR A 91 10.77 -3.87 6.30
CA TYR A 91 10.25 -2.55 6.69
C TYR A 91 11.29 -1.43 6.57
N SER A 92 12.59 -1.76 6.59
CA SER A 92 13.66 -0.82 6.28
C SER A 92 13.85 -0.56 4.79
N LEU A 93 13.14 -1.29 3.92
CA LEU A 93 13.30 -1.28 2.45
C LEU A 93 14.74 -1.59 2.00
N SER A 94 15.57 -2.15 2.87
CA SER A 94 17.00 -2.38 2.57
C SER A 94 17.21 -3.47 1.52
N PHE A 95 16.19 -4.26 1.19
CA PHE A 95 16.22 -5.19 0.08
C PHE A 95 16.26 -4.53 -1.31
N PHE A 96 15.97 -3.22 -1.41
CA PHE A 96 16.21 -2.44 -2.64
C PHE A 96 17.69 -2.09 -2.85
N THR A 97 18.53 -2.16 -1.80
CA THR A 97 20.00 -2.00 -1.87
C THR A 97 20.69 -3.34 -2.08
N SER A 98 20.75 -3.82 -3.32
CA SER A 98 21.82 -4.77 -3.64
C SER A 98 23.15 -4.00 -3.61
N LYS A 99 23.93 -4.14 -2.52
CA LYS A 99 25.25 -3.52 -2.35
C LYS A 99 26.30 -4.02 -3.37
N PHE A 100 25.99 -5.08 -4.12
CA PHE A 100 26.87 -5.63 -5.14
C PHE A 100 26.21 -5.56 -6.51
N SER A 101 26.68 -4.60 -7.31
CA SER A 101 26.21 -4.21 -8.65
C SER A 101 26.18 -5.34 -9.71
N PHE A 102 26.39 -6.60 -9.34
CA PHE A 102 26.46 -7.75 -10.25
C PHE A 102 25.51 -8.90 -9.89
N ARG A 103 24.76 -8.84 -8.78
CA ARG A 103 23.68 -9.81 -8.51
C ARG A 103 22.33 -9.09 -8.40
N LYS A 104 21.46 -9.40 -9.38
CA LYS A 104 20.05 -8.99 -9.46
C LYS A 104 19.15 -9.70 -8.45
N GLU A 105 19.70 -10.59 -7.62
CA GLU A 105 18.91 -11.42 -6.71
C GLU A 105 18.53 -10.63 -5.45
N ASN A 106 17.23 -10.60 -5.17
CA ASN A 106 16.72 -10.05 -3.94
C ASN A 106 16.96 -11.07 -2.81
N HIS A 107 18.05 -10.89 -2.07
CA HIS A 107 18.44 -11.76 -0.96
C HIS A 107 17.34 -11.96 0.08
N LEU A 108 16.52 -10.93 0.35
CA LEU A 108 15.41 -11.03 1.29
C LEU A 108 14.35 -12.04 0.80
N LYS A 109 13.99 -11.98 -0.49
CA LYS A 109 13.07 -12.95 -1.10
C LYS A 109 13.61 -14.37 -0.98
N MET A 110 14.90 -14.56 -1.24
CA MET A 110 15.55 -15.87 -1.12
C MET A 110 15.53 -16.41 0.31
N ASN A 111 15.78 -15.55 1.30
CA ASN A 111 15.70 -15.94 2.71
C ASN A 111 14.28 -16.40 3.08
N TYR A 112 13.23 -15.68 2.67
CA TYR A 112 11.85 -16.12 2.90
C TYR A 112 11.53 -17.46 2.20
N CYS A 113 12.01 -17.66 0.97
CA CYS A 113 11.86 -18.94 0.25
C CYS A 113 12.54 -20.10 1.00
N GLN A 114 13.73 -19.86 1.58
CA GLN A 114 14.44 -20.86 2.36
C GLN A 114 13.65 -21.25 3.61
N ILE A 115 13.20 -20.26 4.39
CA ILE A 115 12.39 -20.49 5.59
C ILE A 115 11.12 -21.28 5.22
N LYS A 116 10.44 -20.87 4.15
CA LYS A 116 9.24 -21.58 3.66
C LYS A 116 9.54 -23.05 3.34
N ALA A 117 10.64 -23.33 2.65
CA ALA A 117 11.01 -24.70 2.29
C ALA A 117 11.35 -25.56 3.52
N GLU A 118 11.93 -24.97 4.57
CA GLU A 118 12.20 -25.65 5.84
C GLU A 118 10.90 -25.99 6.58
N LEU A 119 9.98 -25.03 6.72
CA LEU A 119 8.68 -25.25 7.37
C LEU A 119 7.80 -26.24 6.61
N THR A 120 7.82 -26.20 5.27
CA THR A 120 7.08 -27.16 4.44
C THR A 120 7.56 -28.59 4.68
N ARG A 121 8.89 -28.81 4.74
CA ARG A 121 9.46 -30.12 5.10
C ARG A 121 9.05 -30.58 6.50
N SER A 122 8.92 -29.66 7.46
CA SER A 122 8.38 -29.98 8.79
C SER A 122 6.91 -30.41 8.74
N ILE A 123 6.09 -29.77 7.91
CA ILE A 123 4.68 -30.17 7.69
C ILE A 123 4.63 -31.58 7.10
N ASP A 124 5.39 -31.85 6.03
CA ASP A 124 5.43 -33.15 5.35
C ASP A 124 5.84 -34.27 6.34
N SER A 125 6.84 -34.00 7.18
CA SER A 125 7.27 -34.93 8.23
C SER A 125 6.19 -35.21 9.27
N LEU A 126 5.37 -34.22 9.62
CA LEU A 126 4.26 -34.39 10.56
C LEU A 126 3.07 -35.09 9.91
N GLU A 127 2.87 -34.95 8.60
CA GLU A 127 1.80 -35.63 7.84
C GLU A 127 2.09 -37.11 7.63
N ALA A 128 3.36 -37.50 7.50
CA ALA A 128 3.77 -38.89 7.42
C ALA A 128 3.50 -39.69 8.72
N GLU A 129 3.42 -39.00 9.87
CA GLU A 129 3.13 -39.63 11.15
C GLU A 129 1.61 -39.70 11.38
N LEU A 130 1.06 -40.91 11.33
CA LEU A 130 -0.37 -41.23 11.53
C LEU A 130 -0.80 -41.13 13.01
N VAL A 131 -0.40 -40.08 13.71
CA VAL A 131 -0.74 -39.86 15.13
C VAL A 131 -1.90 -38.87 15.24
N PRO A 132 -3.08 -39.29 15.71
CA PRO A 132 -4.17 -38.38 16.04
C PRO A 132 -3.86 -37.72 17.40
N ASP A 133 -3.22 -36.55 17.36
CA ASP A 133 -2.99 -35.68 18.51
C ASP A 133 -3.46 -34.26 18.16
N GLU A 134 -4.26 -33.66 19.05
CA GLU A 134 -4.76 -32.29 18.94
C GLU A 134 -3.60 -31.28 18.90
N SER A 135 -2.54 -31.52 19.69
CA SER A 135 -1.33 -30.70 19.75
C SER A 135 -0.59 -30.70 18.41
N VAL A 136 -0.53 -31.86 17.76
CA VAL A 136 0.07 -32.03 16.42
C VAL A 136 -0.77 -31.33 15.35
N SER A 137 -2.09 -31.40 15.48
CA SER A 137 -3.02 -30.75 14.54
C SER A 137 -2.88 -29.23 14.61
N LEU A 138 -2.79 -28.66 15.80
CA LEU A 138 -2.57 -27.22 15.99
C LEU A 138 -1.17 -26.78 15.56
N LEU A 139 -0.13 -27.59 15.81
CA LEU A 139 1.22 -27.32 15.29
C LEU A 139 1.24 -27.31 13.75
N LYS A 140 0.56 -28.26 13.08
CA LYS A 140 0.39 -28.27 11.62
C LYS A 140 -0.30 -26.99 11.14
N GLN A 141 -1.34 -26.54 11.84
CA GLN A 141 -2.03 -25.29 11.53
C GLN A 141 -1.09 -24.08 11.62
N ILE A 142 -0.33 -23.95 12.70
CA ILE A 142 0.68 -22.89 12.89
C ILE A 142 1.68 -22.87 11.73
N LEU A 143 2.26 -24.03 11.39
CA LEU A 143 3.23 -24.14 10.31
C LEU A 143 2.63 -23.74 8.95
N ARG A 144 1.40 -24.17 8.65
CA ARG A 144 0.70 -23.80 7.40
C ARG A 144 0.40 -22.30 7.33
N THR A 145 -0.02 -21.70 8.45
CA THR A 145 -0.25 -20.25 8.53
C THR A 145 1.06 -19.48 8.32
N LEU A 146 2.19 -19.95 8.89
CA LEU A 146 3.52 -19.37 8.64
C LEU A 146 3.95 -19.52 7.17
N VAL A 147 3.71 -20.66 6.54
CA VAL A 147 4.01 -20.84 5.10
C VAL A 147 3.20 -19.87 4.25
N THR A 148 1.90 -19.72 4.53
CA THR A 148 1.03 -18.76 3.82
C THR A 148 1.49 -17.32 4.05
N TYR A 149 1.94 -17.00 5.26
CA TYR A 149 2.49 -15.69 5.59
C TYR A 149 3.75 -15.39 4.76
N LEU A 150 4.65 -16.35 4.65
CA LEU A 150 5.89 -16.22 3.88
C LEU A 150 5.60 -16.04 2.38
N ASP A 151 4.59 -16.74 1.85
CA ASP A 151 4.13 -16.55 0.48
C ASP A 151 3.61 -15.13 0.25
N ALA A 152 2.72 -14.65 1.11
CA ALA A 152 2.19 -13.28 1.01
C ALA A 152 3.33 -12.24 1.06
N ARG A 153 4.34 -12.45 1.90
CA ARG A 153 5.54 -11.60 1.95
C ARG A 153 6.37 -11.63 0.68
N ILE A 154 6.59 -12.80 0.12
CA ILE A 154 7.31 -12.97 -1.16
C ILE A 154 6.56 -12.23 -2.28
N ASP A 155 5.24 -12.34 -2.32
CA ASP A 155 4.41 -11.68 -3.31
C ASP A 155 4.38 -10.16 -3.13
N LEU A 156 4.32 -9.67 -1.89
CA LEU A 156 4.46 -8.25 -1.60
C LEU A 156 5.82 -7.69 -2.04
N ILE A 157 6.92 -8.42 -1.82
CA ILE A 157 8.24 -8.03 -2.34
C ILE A 157 8.21 -7.90 -3.87
N ASN A 158 7.60 -8.86 -4.57
CA ASN A 158 7.44 -8.80 -6.03
C ASN A 158 6.57 -7.61 -6.44
N PHE A 159 5.50 -7.35 -5.69
CA PHE A 159 4.61 -6.22 -5.90
C PHE A 159 5.38 -4.89 -5.81
N TYR A 160 6.04 -4.59 -4.70
CA TYR A 160 6.79 -3.33 -4.54
C TYR A 160 7.91 -3.17 -5.56
N THR A 161 8.62 -4.26 -5.89
CA THR A 161 9.71 -4.21 -6.88
C THR A 161 9.19 -3.97 -8.30
N SER A 162 7.95 -4.36 -8.59
CA SER A 162 7.32 -4.15 -9.90
C SER A 162 6.81 -2.71 -10.12
N LEU A 163 6.49 -1.95 -9.07
CA LEU A 163 5.78 -0.66 -9.16
C LEU A 163 6.39 0.34 -10.14
N GLN A 164 7.73 0.47 -10.16
CA GLN A 164 8.42 1.45 -11.02
C GLN A 164 8.36 1.11 -12.52
N ASN A 165 8.12 -0.16 -12.85
CA ASN A 165 8.11 -0.63 -14.24
C ASN A 165 6.69 -0.74 -14.80
N ARG A 166 5.67 -0.46 -13.97
CA ARG A 166 4.27 -0.53 -14.41
C ARG A 166 3.91 0.70 -15.25
N PRO A 167 3.06 0.52 -16.28
CA PRO A 167 2.53 1.65 -17.04
C PRO A 167 1.73 2.56 -16.10
N TYR A 168 1.90 3.88 -16.24
CA TYR A 168 1.22 4.84 -15.36
C TYR A 168 -0.27 4.98 -15.71
N GLU A 169 -0.65 4.61 -16.94
CA GLU A 169 -1.98 4.77 -17.51
C GLU A 169 -3.04 3.97 -16.75
N ASN A 170 -2.71 2.73 -16.37
CA ASN A 170 -3.59 1.76 -15.70
C ASN A 170 -3.02 1.30 -14.34
N ILE A 171 -2.16 2.13 -13.74
CA ILE A 171 -1.43 1.77 -12.53
C ILE A 171 -2.33 1.31 -11.38
N ALA A 172 -3.54 1.87 -11.27
CA ALA A 172 -4.48 1.54 -10.21
C ALA A 172 -5.07 0.14 -10.40
N GLU A 173 -5.62 -0.12 -11.58
CA GLU A 173 -6.23 -1.38 -11.98
C GLU A 173 -5.21 -2.53 -11.90
N ASP A 174 -4.03 -2.34 -12.48
CA ASP A 174 -2.97 -3.36 -12.49
C ASP A 174 -2.51 -3.71 -11.07
N CYS A 175 -2.38 -2.69 -10.20
CA CYS A 175 -1.99 -2.90 -8.81
C CYS A 175 -3.08 -3.60 -8.00
N LEU A 176 -4.35 -3.22 -8.16
CA LEU A 176 -5.47 -3.88 -7.47
C LEU A 176 -5.55 -5.36 -7.85
N LEU A 177 -5.47 -5.68 -9.15
CA LEU A 177 -5.46 -7.07 -9.63
C LEU A 177 -4.29 -7.88 -9.05
N SER A 178 -3.11 -7.26 -8.94
CA SER A 178 -1.94 -7.93 -8.35
C SER A 178 -2.10 -8.17 -6.84
N LEU A 179 -2.74 -7.24 -6.13
CA LEU A 179 -2.96 -7.34 -4.68
C LEU A 179 -4.06 -8.36 -4.36
N GLU A 180 -5.16 -8.37 -5.12
CA GLU A 180 -6.25 -9.34 -4.97
C GLU A 180 -5.81 -10.79 -5.20
N ALA A 181 -4.75 -11.00 -5.97
CA ALA A 181 -4.16 -12.33 -6.19
C ALA A 181 -3.34 -12.84 -4.99
N ILE A 182 -2.98 -11.99 -4.03
CA ILE A 182 -2.17 -12.38 -2.87
C ILE A 182 -3.06 -13.08 -1.84
N VAL A 183 -2.74 -14.33 -1.52
CA VAL A 183 -3.44 -15.10 -0.49
C VAL A 183 -2.98 -14.64 0.89
N ILE A 184 -3.91 -14.14 1.69
CA ILE A 184 -3.62 -13.64 3.04
C ILE A 184 -3.91 -14.74 4.06
N PRO A 185 -3.03 -14.99 5.05
CA PRO A 185 -3.33 -15.94 6.11
C PRO A 185 -4.56 -15.47 6.90
N ASN A 186 -5.57 -16.34 6.99
CA ASN A 186 -6.80 -16.06 7.73
C ASN A 186 -6.88 -16.98 8.96
N ASP A 187 -6.17 -16.61 10.01
CA ASP A 187 -6.23 -17.28 11.30
C ASP A 187 -6.26 -16.25 12.41
N GLU A 188 -7.45 -16.01 12.96
CA GLU A 188 -7.66 -15.04 14.05
C GLU A 188 -6.86 -15.38 15.31
N LYS A 189 -6.49 -16.66 15.50
CA LYS A 189 -5.71 -17.10 16.66
C LYS A 189 -4.22 -16.75 16.54
N LEU A 190 -3.74 -16.53 15.31
CA LEU A 190 -2.33 -16.24 15.03
C LEU A 190 -2.16 -14.78 14.65
N SER A 191 -2.00 -13.95 15.67
CA SER A 191 -1.98 -12.49 15.54
C SER A 191 -0.92 -11.97 14.59
N PHE A 192 0.19 -12.69 14.36
CA PHE A 192 1.23 -12.29 13.41
C PHE A 192 0.72 -12.12 11.98
N ALA A 193 -0.38 -12.78 11.57
CA ALA A 193 -0.97 -12.59 10.24
C ALA A 193 -1.57 -11.18 10.04
N GLN A 194 -1.94 -10.50 11.14
CA GLN A 194 -2.58 -9.18 11.10
C GLN A 194 -1.68 -8.12 10.48
N ILE A 195 -0.35 -8.27 10.59
CA ILE A 195 0.60 -7.31 10.00
C ILE A 195 0.48 -7.26 8.47
N VAL A 196 0.31 -8.41 7.81
CA VAL A 196 0.12 -8.53 6.36
C VAL A 196 -1.28 -8.05 5.99
N GLN A 197 -2.30 -8.43 6.77
CA GLN A 197 -3.67 -7.98 6.55
C GLN A 197 -3.79 -6.45 6.57
N LYS A 198 -3.15 -5.78 7.54
CA LYS A 198 -3.15 -4.32 7.65
C LYS A 198 -2.42 -3.64 6.48
N GLU A 199 -1.26 -4.16 6.11
CA GLU A 199 -0.52 -3.68 4.93
C GLU A 199 -1.35 -3.82 3.65
N MET A 200 -1.95 -4.99 3.42
CA MET A 200 -2.82 -5.24 2.27
C MET A 200 -4.03 -4.30 2.25
N ALA A 201 -4.68 -4.09 3.40
CA ALA A 201 -5.81 -3.18 3.51
C ALA A 201 -5.46 -1.73 3.13
N ILE A 202 -4.28 -1.25 3.56
CA ILE A 202 -3.76 0.08 3.21
C ILE A 202 -3.47 0.17 1.71
N LEU A 203 -2.77 -0.82 1.15
CA LEU A 203 -2.42 -0.82 -0.27
C LEU A 203 -3.67 -0.87 -1.16
N ILE A 204 -4.61 -1.77 -0.86
CA ILE A 204 -5.88 -1.91 -1.59
C ILE A 204 -6.67 -0.60 -1.48
N SER A 205 -6.84 -0.04 -0.28
CA SER A 205 -7.57 1.22 -0.10
C SER A 205 -6.91 2.38 -0.84
N GLY A 206 -5.57 2.45 -0.84
CA GLY A 206 -4.81 3.47 -1.57
C GLY A 206 -4.97 3.38 -3.09
N PHE A 207 -4.80 2.19 -3.67
CA PHE A 207 -5.00 2.02 -5.11
C PHE A 207 -6.47 2.12 -5.52
N LYS A 208 -7.41 1.77 -4.63
CA LYS A 208 -8.84 2.01 -4.85
C LYS A 208 -9.18 3.50 -4.87
N ALA A 209 -8.64 4.27 -3.93
CA ALA A 209 -8.77 5.72 -3.93
C ALA A 209 -8.19 6.30 -5.23
N GLN A 210 -7.00 5.86 -5.64
CA GLN A 210 -6.39 6.28 -6.90
C GLN A 210 -7.26 5.96 -8.13
N GLN A 211 -7.83 4.76 -8.21
CA GLN A 211 -8.75 4.38 -9.29
C GLN A 211 -9.94 5.35 -9.37
N LEU A 212 -10.55 5.67 -8.22
CA LEU A 212 -11.71 6.56 -8.12
C LEU A 212 -11.35 8.01 -8.44
N ILE A 213 -10.19 8.50 -7.97
CA ILE A 213 -9.67 9.83 -8.31
C ILE A 213 -9.45 9.97 -9.81
N ALA A 214 -8.78 8.99 -10.44
CA ALA A 214 -8.51 8.99 -11.87
C ALA A 214 -9.78 8.88 -12.73
N SER A 215 -10.82 8.22 -12.21
CA SER A 215 -12.16 8.17 -12.83
C SER A 215 -13.05 9.37 -12.46
N CYS A 216 -12.51 10.35 -11.73
CA CYS A 216 -13.21 11.55 -11.27
C CYS A 216 -14.47 11.29 -10.41
N SER A 217 -14.52 10.17 -9.67
CA SER A 217 -15.61 9.89 -8.73
C SER A 217 -15.31 10.50 -7.36
N MET A 218 -15.60 11.79 -7.20
CA MET A 218 -15.18 12.59 -6.05
C MET A 218 -15.62 12.02 -4.70
N LEU A 219 -16.92 11.75 -4.52
CA LEU A 219 -17.46 11.36 -3.22
C LEU A 219 -16.91 10.00 -2.78
N ASP A 220 -16.90 9.03 -3.69
CA ASP A 220 -16.39 7.70 -3.40
C ASP A 220 -14.89 7.77 -3.07
N ALA A 221 -14.13 8.54 -3.85
CA ALA A 221 -12.71 8.78 -3.58
C ALA A 221 -12.49 9.40 -2.20
N LEU A 222 -13.31 10.39 -1.81
CA LEU A 222 -13.22 11.04 -0.50
C LEU A 222 -13.49 10.07 0.65
N LEU A 223 -14.51 9.21 0.52
CA LEU A 223 -14.85 8.21 1.53
C LEU A 223 -13.71 7.19 1.71
N VAL A 224 -13.17 6.69 0.60
CA VAL A 224 -12.04 5.74 0.64
C VAL A 224 -10.77 6.40 1.20
N LEU A 225 -10.48 7.66 0.84
CA LEU A 225 -9.37 8.42 1.42
C LEU A 225 -9.50 8.60 2.93
N LYS A 226 -10.72 8.91 3.41
CA LYS A 226 -11.00 9.02 4.85
C LYS A 226 -10.76 7.68 5.55
N ASN A 227 -11.29 6.59 5.01
CA ASN A 227 -11.09 5.25 5.57
C ASN A 227 -9.60 4.86 5.58
N LEU A 228 -8.87 5.11 4.49
CA LEU A 228 -7.42 4.89 4.41
C LEU A 228 -6.67 5.69 5.50
N ARG A 229 -7.09 6.94 5.73
CA ARG A 229 -6.49 7.77 6.79
C ARG A 229 -6.73 7.17 8.17
N GLU A 230 -7.97 6.75 8.45
CA GLU A 230 -8.34 6.10 9.71
C GLU A 230 -7.53 4.82 9.93
N GLN A 231 -7.43 3.95 8.91
CA GLN A 231 -6.60 2.74 8.97
C GLN A 231 -5.13 3.01 9.31
N LEU A 232 -4.53 4.03 8.68
CA LEU A 232 -3.16 4.46 8.97
C LEU A 232 -3.03 4.99 10.40
N ASP A 233 -3.89 5.94 10.79
CA ASP A 233 -3.85 6.56 12.12
C ASP A 233 -4.08 5.51 13.23
N ASP A 234 -5.00 4.58 13.04
CA ASP A 234 -5.31 3.54 14.02
C ASP A 234 -4.16 2.54 14.18
N TRP A 235 -3.55 2.08 13.08
CA TRP A 235 -2.37 1.22 13.18
C TRP A 235 -1.23 1.94 13.91
N LEU A 236 -1.01 3.24 13.66
CA LEU A 236 0.04 3.99 14.36
C LEU A 236 -0.25 4.19 15.84
N LYS A 237 -1.50 4.49 16.21
CA LYS A 237 -1.90 4.56 17.62
C LYS A 237 -1.65 3.24 18.33
N GLU A 238 -1.94 2.12 17.67
CA GLU A 238 -1.64 0.79 18.22
C GLU A 238 -0.14 0.55 18.45
N LEU A 239 0.73 1.11 17.58
CA LEU A 239 2.18 1.07 17.76
C LEU A 239 2.66 2.00 18.89
N GLU A 240 1.97 3.12 19.13
CA GLU A 240 2.29 4.12 20.16
C GLU A 240 1.74 3.77 21.55
N ALA A 241 0.61 3.08 21.65
CA ALA A 241 -0.11 2.79 22.90
C ALA A 241 0.63 1.83 23.85
N ASN A 242 1.80 1.33 23.46
CA ASN A 242 2.53 0.31 24.20
C ASN A 242 3.55 0.95 25.17
N PRO A 243 3.40 0.81 26.51
CA PRO A 243 4.18 1.53 27.52
C PRO A 243 5.68 1.20 27.54
N THR A 244 6.11 0.14 26.83
CA THR A 244 7.52 -0.25 26.67
C THR A 244 8.20 0.36 25.45
N THR A 245 7.47 1.16 24.66
CA THR A 245 8.03 1.95 23.57
C THR A 245 8.39 3.34 24.09
N LYS A 246 9.61 3.81 23.81
CA LYS A 246 9.82 5.26 23.77
C LYS A 246 8.81 5.78 22.75
N PRO A 247 8.04 6.83 23.05
CA PRO A 247 7.00 7.30 22.14
C PRO A 247 7.62 7.44 20.75
N LEU A 248 7.08 6.75 19.76
CA LEU A 248 7.39 7.09 18.38
C LEU A 248 7.08 8.60 18.28
N PRO A 249 8.03 9.44 17.84
CA PRO A 249 7.73 10.85 17.74
C PRO A 249 6.50 10.98 16.85
N THR A 250 5.45 11.60 17.42
CA THR A 250 4.11 11.93 16.88
C THR A 250 4.14 12.84 15.64
N SER A 251 5.14 12.59 14.80
CA SER A 251 5.70 13.45 13.77
C SER A 251 5.76 12.72 12.42
N ILE A 252 5.17 11.52 12.32
CA ILE A 252 5.03 10.82 11.03
C ILE A 252 3.84 11.41 10.24
N PHE A 253 2.86 12.04 10.93
CA PHE A 253 1.63 12.56 10.30
C PHE A 253 1.25 13.99 10.67
N ARG A 254 2.10 14.76 11.36
CA ARG A 254 1.86 16.21 11.49
C ARG A 254 2.13 16.90 10.17
N PHE A 255 1.07 17.40 9.56
CA PHE A 255 1.12 18.30 8.41
C PHE A 255 2.20 19.39 8.64
N GLY A 256 3.08 19.55 7.65
CA GLY A 256 3.83 20.80 7.48
C GLY A 256 5.22 20.93 8.09
N LYS A 257 5.86 19.89 8.64
CA LYS A 257 7.31 19.95 8.92
C LYS A 257 7.99 18.65 8.56
N SER A 258 8.93 18.71 7.62
CA SER A 258 9.93 17.69 7.34
C SER A 258 10.61 17.31 8.66
N SER A 259 10.13 16.26 9.33
CA SER A 259 10.80 15.70 10.48
C SER A 259 11.89 14.80 9.95
N LYS A 260 13.11 15.33 9.96
CA LYS A 260 14.30 14.63 9.49
C LYS A 260 14.68 13.40 10.33
N ASN A 261 13.93 13.01 11.36
CA ASN A 261 14.37 12.03 12.35
C ASN A 261 13.30 11.01 12.75
N ASN A 262 12.87 10.13 11.84
CA ASN A 262 12.34 8.82 12.26
C ASN A 262 12.69 7.74 11.23
N THR A 263 13.97 7.33 11.27
CA THR A 263 14.67 6.50 10.29
C THR A 263 14.46 4.99 10.44
N LYS A 264 13.62 4.52 11.37
CA LYS A 264 13.56 3.08 11.68
C LYS A 264 12.62 2.27 10.79
N LEU A 265 11.56 2.86 10.22
CA LEU A 265 10.58 2.13 9.39
C LEU A 265 10.20 2.90 8.10
N PRO A 266 11.15 3.04 7.14
CA PRO A 266 10.96 3.57 5.79
C PRO A 266 9.65 3.21 5.08
N LEU A 267 9.20 1.95 5.18
CA LEU A 267 7.99 1.51 4.50
C LEU A 267 6.72 2.22 5.04
N LEU A 268 6.63 2.47 6.35
CA LEU A 268 5.52 3.23 6.93
C LEU A 268 5.49 4.68 6.42
N ASN A 269 6.67 5.30 6.31
CA ASN A 269 6.79 6.65 5.76
C ASN A 269 6.35 6.67 4.29
N TRP A 270 6.67 5.62 3.54
CA TRP A 270 6.22 5.49 2.15
C TRP A 270 4.69 5.41 2.05
N TRP A 271 4.00 4.63 2.91
CA TRP A 271 2.53 4.61 2.95
C TRP A 271 1.93 5.97 3.31
N SER A 272 2.55 6.70 4.25
CA SER A 272 2.16 8.08 4.56
C SER A 272 2.29 8.99 3.33
N ASN A 273 3.43 8.94 2.64
CA ASN A 273 3.67 9.72 1.42
C ASN A 273 2.72 9.32 0.28
N PHE A 274 2.36 8.04 0.19
CA PHE A 274 1.37 7.56 -0.77
C PHE A 274 0.01 8.22 -0.50
N TYR A 275 -0.48 8.17 0.75
CA TYR A 275 -1.69 8.87 1.16
C TYR A 275 -1.63 10.38 0.86
N GLN A 276 -0.53 11.05 1.21
CA GLN A 276 -0.37 12.49 0.96
C GLN A 276 -0.39 12.82 -0.55
N THR A 277 0.22 11.97 -1.37
CA THR A 277 0.20 12.12 -2.84
C THR A 277 -1.23 12.00 -3.38
N LEU A 278 -2.00 11.01 -2.90
CA LEU A 278 -3.40 10.85 -3.28
C LEU A 278 -4.25 12.04 -2.86
N LEU A 279 -4.04 12.55 -1.64
CA LEU A 279 -4.74 13.72 -1.14
C LEU A 279 -4.41 14.98 -1.95
N ALA A 280 -3.15 15.16 -2.34
CA ALA A 280 -2.73 16.25 -3.21
C ALA A 280 -3.35 16.14 -4.62
N LYS A 281 -3.44 14.93 -5.19
CA LYS A 281 -4.15 14.69 -6.47
C LYS A 281 -5.64 14.99 -6.35
N PHE A 282 -6.30 14.46 -5.33
CA PHE A 282 -7.71 14.72 -5.03
C PHE A 282 -7.98 16.23 -4.94
N SER A 283 -7.16 16.95 -4.19
CA SER A 283 -7.32 18.39 -3.99
C SER A 283 -7.11 19.19 -5.27
N LEU A 284 -6.23 18.75 -6.17
CA LEU A 284 -6.05 19.37 -7.48
C LEU A 284 -7.24 19.08 -8.41
N TYR A 285 -7.65 17.81 -8.51
CA TYR A 285 -8.66 17.36 -9.47
C TYR A 285 -10.07 17.82 -9.12
N PHE A 286 -10.34 18.00 -7.83
CA PHE A 286 -11.64 18.47 -7.35
C PHE A 286 -11.53 19.87 -6.74
N HIS A 287 -10.48 20.63 -7.09
CA HIS A 287 -10.22 21.96 -6.55
C HIS A 287 -11.46 22.86 -6.63
N ASP A 288 -12.09 22.94 -7.80
CA ASP A 288 -13.22 23.86 -8.02
C ASP A 288 -14.45 23.43 -7.22
N VAL A 289 -14.69 22.11 -7.11
CA VAL A 289 -15.78 21.59 -6.29
C VAL A 289 -15.53 21.85 -4.81
N LEU A 290 -14.30 21.64 -4.35
CA LEU A 290 -13.90 21.89 -2.96
C LEU A 290 -13.91 23.38 -2.62
N ALA A 291 -13.58 24.27 -3.57
CA ALA A 291 -13.63 25.71 -3.37
C ALA A 291 -15.06 26.23 -3.20
N VAL A 292 -16.04 25.57 -3.85
CA VAL A 292 -17.46 25.94 -3.77
C VAL A 292 -18.14 25.36 -2.52
N PHE A 293 -17.89 24.08 -2.21
CA PHE A 293 -18.63 23.35 -1.19
C PHE A 293 -17.84 23.07 0.10
N GLY A 294 -16.53 23.30 0.10
CA GLY A 294 -15.66 23.07 1.24
C GLY A 294 -15.57 24.25 2.21
N PRO A 295 -15.27 24.02 3.49
CA PRO A 295 -14.95 25.09 4.42
C PRO A 295 -13.73 25.90 3.96
N ALA A 296 -13.78 27.23 4.09
CA ALA A 296 -12.67 28.11 3.69
C ALA A 296 -11.36 27.83 4.46
N SER A 297 -11.44 27.26 5.67
CA SER A 297 -10.29 26.77 6.43
C SER A 297 -9.54 25.64 5.70
N ASP A 298 -10.29 24.74 5.05
CA ASP A 298 -9.76 23.52 4.47
C ASP A 298 -9.09 23.79 3.11
N MET A 299 -9.55 24.82 2.41
CA MET A 299 -8.87 25.37 1.24
C MET A 299 -7.51 25.97 1.56
N LYS A 300 -7.37 26.67 2.70
CA LYS A 300 -6.05 27.16 3.16
C LYS A 300 -5.12 26.00 3.54
N VAL A 301 -5.65 24.95 4.15
CA VAL A 301 -4.89 23.72 4.44
C VAL A 301 -4.48 23.01 3.16
N SER A 302 -5.30 23.05 2.11
CA SER A 302 -5.00 22.43 0.82
C SER A 302 -3.82 23.08 0.08
N HIS A 303 -3.60 24.38 0.29
CA HIS A 303 -2.37 25.05 -0.17
C HIS A 303 -1.17 24.83 0.76
N ALA A 304 -1.39 24.32 1.97
CA ALA A 304 -0.37 24.07 2.99
C ALA A 304 0.03 22.58 3.09
N PHE A 305 -0.41 21.71 2.15
CA PHE A 305 0.02 20.31 2.14
C PHE A 305 1.54 20.18 2.14
N GLY A 306 2.01 19.11 2.78
CA GLY A 306 3.38 18.62 2.59
C GLY A 306 3.64 18.26 1.13
N SER A 307 4.90 17.97 0.78
CA SER A 307 5.24 17.52 -0.57
C SER A 307 4.55 16.20 -0.90
N PRO A 308 3.94 16.02 -2.09
CA PRO A 308 3.86 16.96 -3.21
C PRO A 308 2.71 17.98 -3.08
N ASN A 309 2.95 19.23 -3.49
CA ASN A 309 1.94 20.28 -3.52
C ASN A 309 1.75 20.82 -4.94
N PHE A 310 0.86 20.19 -5.70
CA PHE A 310 0.64 20.51 -7.12
C PHE A 310 0.07 21.91 -7.31
N LEU A 311 -0.89 22.33 -6.49
CA LEU A 311 -1.52 23.65 -6.57
C LEU A 311 -0.49 24.76 -6.39
N GLN A 312 0.42 24.65 -5.41
CA GLN A 312 1.47 25.63 -5.19
C GLN A 312 2.47 25.69 -6.35
N THR A 313 2.81 24.54 -6.94
CA THR A 313 3.68 24.45 -8.12
C THR A 313 3.04 25.15 -9.32
N LEU A 314 1.77 24.87 -9.62
CA LEU A 314 1.02 25.53 -10.69
C LEU A 314 0.91 27.04 -10.45
N HIS A 315 0.53 27.45 -9.24
CA HIS A 315 0.42 28.86 -8.89
C HIS A 315 1.75 29.61 -9.04
N THR A 316 2.85 29.02 -8.57
CA THR A 316 4.20 29.62 -8.71
C THR A 316 4.61 29.73 -10.17
N PHE A 317 4.30 28.73 -10.98
CA PHE A 317 4.57 28.75 -12.42
C PHE A 317 3.78 29.85 -13.13
N ILE A 318 2.48 29.96 -12.84
CA ILE A 318 1.59 30.96 -13.44
C ILE A 318 2.09 32.38 -13.13
N LYS A 319 2.41 32.65 -11.86
CA LYS A 319 2.91 33.96 -11.42
C LYS A 319 4.22 34.36 -12.10
N LYS A 320 5.12 33.40 -12.36
CA LYS A 320 6.45 33.67 -12.94
C LYS A 320 6.44 33.76 -14.47
N ASN A 321 5.67 32.91 -15.13
CA ASN A 321 5.74 32.72 -16.59
C ASN A 321 4.56 33.34 -17.35
N THR A 322 3.52 33.79 -16.63
CA THR A 322 2.34 34.46 -17.16
C THR A 322 1.70 33.75 -18.36
N PRO A 323 1.35 32.45 -18.26
CA PRO A 323 0.50 31.79 -19.26
C PRO A 323 -0.88 32.46 -19.28
N ILE A 324 -1.58 32.40 -20.42
CA ILE A 324 -3.00 32.82 -20.48
C ILE A 324 -3.86 31.83 -19.69
N LEU A 325 -3.58 30.53 -19.84
CA LEU A 325 -4.39 29.48 -19.25
C LEU A 325 -3.52 28.29 -18.87
N VAL A 326 -3.77 27.74 -17.69
CA VAL A 326 -3.34 26.40 -17.29
C VAL A 326 -4.59 25.64 -16.89
N CYS A 327 -4.84 24.47 -17.47
CA CYS A 327 -6.03 23.68 -17.14
C CYS A 327 -5.79 22.17 -17.19
N ILE A 328 -6.63 21.43 -16.45
CA ILE A 328 -6.73 19.98 -16.52
C ILE A 328 -8.10 19.65 -17.09
N ILE A 329 -8.13 18.94 -18.21
CA ILE A 329 -9.34 18.64 -18.96
C ILE A 329 -9.49 17.12 -19.13
N ALA A 330 -10.71 16.61 -18.97
CA ALA A 330 -11.03 15.22 -19.23
C ALA A 330 -11.52 15.04 -20.66
N ASN A 331 -11.10 13.97 -21.31
CA ASN A 331 -11.64 13.53 -22.60
C ASN A 331 -12.75 12.48 -22.36
N ARG A 332 -14.01 12.85 -22.56
CA ARG A 332 -15.18 11.98 -22.42
C ARG A 332 -15.83 11.62 -23.76
N ILE A 333 -15.09 11.68 -24.89
CA ILE A 333 -15.68 11.34 -26.20
C ILE A 333 -16.35 9.97 -26.18
N GLU A 334 -15.66 8.97 -25.62
CA GLU A 334 -16.07 7.56 -25.55
C GLU A 334 -17.12 7.28 -24.45
N GLN A 335 -17.58 8.30 -23.73
CA GLN A 335 -18.60 8.15 -22.69
C GLN A 335 -19.95 8.69 -23.17
N ASP A 336 -20.94 7.82 -23.23
CA ASP A 336 -22.31 8.16 -23.67
C ASP A 336 -23.25 8.52 -22.53
N GLU A 337 -22.82 8.33 -21.28
CA GLU A 337 -23.59 8.71 -20.10
C GLU A 337 -23.65 10.24 -19.94
N PRO A 338 -24.84 10.82 -19.66
CA PRO A 338 -24.97 12.26 -19.45
C PRO A 338 -24.07 12.75 -18.32
N PHE A 339 -23.34 13.83 -18.56
CA PHE A 339 -22.42 14.39 -17.57
C PHE A 339 -23.10 15.45 -16.71
N TYR A 340 -23.10 15.28 -15.38
CA TYR A 340 -23.70 16.24 -14.44
C TYR A 340 -22.66 17.03 -13.62
N GLY A 341 -21.38 16.98 -13.99
CA GLY A 341 -20.28 17.57 -13.21
C GLY A 341 -19.46 16.54 -12.41
N PHE A 342 -18.39 16.99 -11.76
CA PHE A 342 -17.50 16.11 -10.97
C PHE A 342 -17.84 16.06 -9.47
N GLY A 343 -18.93 16.70 -9.05
CA GLY A 343 -19.28 16.91 -7.63
C GLY A 343 -20.50 16.12 -7.16
N TYR A 344 -21.32 16.74 -6.30
CA TYR A 344 -22.42 16.11 -5.59
C TYR A 344 -23.70 15.89 -6.43
N HIS A 345 -23.56 15.71 -7.75
CA HIS A 345 -24.70 15.60 -8.67
C HIS A 345 -25.64 14.41 -8.41
N LYS A 346 -25.21 13.42 -7.60
CA LYS A 346 -26.02 12.24 -7.23
C LYS A 346 -26.84 12.48 -5.96
N HIS A 347 -26.62 13.60 -5.26
CA HIS A 347 -27.35 13.99 -4.06
C HIS A 347 -28.26 15.21 -4.34
N LEU A 348 -29.06 15.07 -5.40
CA LEU A 348 -29.90 16.11 -6.02
C LEU A 348 -30.88 16.78 -5.06
N GLU A 349 -31.33 16.07 -4.01
CA GLU A 349 -32.28 16.63 -3.03
C GLU A 349 -31.66 17.67 -2.09
N ARG A 350 -30.32 17.75 -2.02
CA ARG A 350 -29.60 18.60 -1.07
C ARG A 350 -28.99 19.86 -1.70
N PHE A 351 -28.94 19.95 -3.03
CA PHE A 351 -28.29 21.04 -3.78
C PHE A 351 -29.26 21.66 -4.80
N SER A 352 -29.02 22.93 -5.19
CA SER A 352 -29.95 23.73 -6.00
C SER A 352 -30.27 23.13 -7.38
N SER A 353 -31.40 23.53 -7.96
CA SER A 353 -31.95 22.99 -9.23
C SER A 353 -31.04 23.13 -10.47
N GLU A 354 -30.02 24.00 -10.44
CA GLU A 354 -29.07 24.17 -11.54
C GLU A 354 -28.11 22.98 -11.68
N TYR A 355 -27.84 22.24 -10.60
CA TYR A 355 -26.98 21.04 -10.62
C TYR A 355 -27.73 19.77 -11.06
N CYS A 356 -29.03 19.88 -11.36
CA CYS A 356 -29.88 18.76 -11.77
C CYS A 356 -29.96 18.56 -13.28
N LYS A 357 -29.34 19.45 -14.08
CA LYS A 357 -29.34 19.34 -15.54
C LYS A 357 -27.98 18.83 -16.02
N PRO A 358 -27.94 17.92 -17.01
CA PRO A 358 -26.68 17.50 -17.60
C PRO A 358 -26.02 18.68 -18.32
N ALA A 359 -24.69 18.72 -18.29
CA ALA A 359 -23.89 19.58 -19.13
C ALA A 359 -24.17 19.26 -20.60
N THR A 360 -24.08 20.28 -21.45
CA THR A 360 -24.35 20.15 -22.90
C THR A 360 -23.17 20.63 -23.73
N GLY A 361 -22.99 20.04 -24.90
CA GLY A 361 -22.01 20.48 -25.89
C GLY A 361 -20.57 20.18 -25.47
N ILE A 362 -19.65 21.14 -25.64
CA ILE A 362 -18.22 20.93 -25.36
C ILE A 362 -17.99 20.58 -23.88
N ASN A 363 -18.75 21.17 -22.96
CA ASN A 363 -18.62 20.92 -21.52
C ASN A 363 -19.04 19.49 -21.09
N GLU A 364 -19.85 18.80 -21.91
CA GLU A 364 -20.25 17.43 -21.65
C GLU A 364 -19.13 16.44 -21.99
N LYS A 365 -18.50 16.66 -23.15
CA LYS A 365 -17.46 15.77 -23.69
C LYS A 365 -16.05 16.15 -23.23
N TYR A 366 -15.81 17.41 -22.88
CA TYR A 366 -14.52 17.93 -22.45
C TYR A 366 -14.60 18.82 -21.20
N PRO A 367 -15.09 18.28 -20.08
CA PRO A 367 -15.18 19.05 -18.85
C PRO A 367 -13.79 19.33 -18.25
N VAL A 368 -13.69 20.47 -17.59
CA VAL A 368 -12.48 20.94 -16.91
C VAL A 368 -12.53 20.60 -15.42
N LEU A 369 -11.42 20.08 -14.89
CA LEU A 369 -11.25 19.73 -13.48
C LEU A 369 -10.61 20.87 -12.69
N TYR A 370 -9.70 21.58 -13.35
CA TYR A 370 -8.95 22.70 -12.81
C TYR A 370 -8.65 23.66 -13.93
N TYR A 371 -8.77 24.96 -13.70
CA TYR A 371 -8.21 25.97 -14.58
C TYR A 371 -7.77 27.21 -13.82
N SER A 372 -6.77 27.90 -14.36
CA SER A 372 -6.27 29.14 -13.80
C SER A 372 -5.77 30.06 -14.92
N PRO A 373 -6.05 31.38 -14.86
CA PRO A 373 -6.80 32.08 -13.81
C PRO A 373 -8.30 31.70 -13.76
N PHE A 374 -8.95 31.90 -12.61
CA PHE A 374 -10.37 31.55 -12.38
C PHE A 374 -11.33 32.54 -13.07
N GLU A 375 -11.14 32.77 -14.37
CA GLU A 375 -11.91 33.69 -15.19
C GLU A 375 -12.77 32.91 -16.22
N LYS A 376 -14.05 32.71 -15.88
CA LYS A 376 -14.97 31.89 -16.68
C LYS A 376 -15.05 32.31 -18.16
N LYS A 377 -15.19 33.62 -18.43
CA LYS A 377 -15.28 34.15 -19.80
C LYS A 377 -14.02 33.88 -20.63
N LEU A 378 -12.84 34.00 -20.00
CA LEU A 378 -11.56 33.72 -20.65
C LEU A 378 -11.47 32.24 -21.01
N PHE A 379 -11.78 31.36 -20.06
CA PHE A 379 -11.81 29.92 -20.30
C PHE A 379 -12.77 29.55 -21.43
N GLU A 380 -14.02 30.00 -21.38
CA GLU A 380 -15.05 29.71 -22.40
C GLU A 380 -14.60 30.14 -23.82
N SER A 381 -13.83 31.22 -23.94
CA SER A 381 -13.28 31.67 -25.23
C SER A 381 -12.17 30.76 -25.77
N LEU A 382 -11.39 30.13 -24.88
CA LEU A 382 -10.25 29.28 -25.23
C LEU A 382 -10.64 27.80 -25.32
N HIS A 383 -11.72 27.39 -24.66
CA HIS A 383 -12.14 26.00 -24.49
C HIS A 383 -12.28 25.24 -25.82
N PRO A 384 -12.83 25.81 -26.91
CA PRO A 384 -12.85 25.13 -28.21
C PRO A 384 -11.45 24.86 -28.77
N SER A 385 -10.52 25.80 -28.61
CA SER A 385 -9.15 25.67 -29.13
C SER A 385 -8.35 24.64 -28.33
N VAL A 386 -8.51 24.65 -27.00
CA VAL A 386 -7.93 23.63 -26.10
C VAL A 386 -8.47 22.25 -26.43
N THR A 387 -9.78 22.13 -26.60
CA THR A 387 -10.45 20.86 -26.92
C THR A 387 -9.96 20.31 -28.25
N SER A 388 -9.92 21.14 -29.30
CA SER A 388 -9.41 20.74 -30.61
C SER A 388 -7.97 20.24 -30.51
N PHE A 389 -7.11 20.90 -29.73
CA PHE A 389 -5.72 20.48 -29.56
C PHE A 389 -5.60 19.17 -28.80
N VAL A 390 -6.36 18.98 -27.72
CA VAL A 390 -6.36 17.72 -26.94
C VAL A 390 -6.87 16.56 -27.78
N GLN A 391 -7.95 16.77 -28.55
CA GLN A 391 -8.49 15.75 -29.46
C GLN A 391 -7.47 15.34 -30.51
N ASP A 392 -6.82 16.33 -31.13
CA ASP A 392 -5.82 16.13 -32.18
C ASP A 392 -4.55 15.45 -31.64
N ALA A 393 -4.12 15.82 -30.42
CA ALA A 393 -3.03 15.15 -29.71
C ALA A 393 -3.38 13.67 -29.41
N TYR A 394 -4.60 13.41 -28.92
CA TYR A 394 -5.06 12.07 -28.60
C TYR A 394 -5.18 11.18 -29.85
N LEU A 395 -5.77 11.70 -30.94
CA LEU A 395 -6.00 10.93 -32.16
C LEU A 395 -4.72 10.65 -32.97
N ARG A 396 -3.79 11.61 -33.04
CA ARG A 396 -2.57 11.45 -33.86
C ARG A 396 -1.49 10.64 -33.17
N ASP A 397 -1.26 10.93 -31.89
CA ASP A 397 -0.07 10.44 -31.18
C ASP A 397 -0.40 9.39 -30.12
N GLY A 398 -1.68 9.15 -29.84
CA GLY A 398 -2.13 8.25 -28.80
C GLY A 398 -1.66 8.69 -27.40
N ILE A 399 -1.56 7.72 -26.50
CA ILE A 399 -1.12 7.91 -25.12
C ILE A 399 0.38 7.54 -25.03
N ASP A 400 1.27 8.44 -25.48
CA ASP A 400 2.73 8.24 -25.39
C ASP A 400 3.39 8.96 -24.20
N GLY A 401 2.57 9.67 -23.41
CA GLY A 401 2.98 10.38 -22.21
C GLY A 401 3.89 11.58 -22.42
N LYS A 402 4.23 11.93 -23.67
CA LYS A 402 5.11 13.06 -24.01
C LYS A 402 4.35 14.38 -24.01
N VAL A 403 5.09 15.47 -23.79
CA VAL A 403 4.56 16.81 -23.94
C VAL A 403 4.43 17.13 -25.44
N LYS A 404 3.20 17.40 -25.87
CA LYS A 404 2.83 17.84 -27.22
C LYS A 404 2.88 19.36 -27.29
N TYR A 405 3.25 19.89 -28.45
CA TYR A 405 3.46 21.31 -28.68
C TYR A 405 2.84 21.75 -30.01
N ILE A 406 2.19 22.92 -30.02
CA ILE A 406 1.80 23.60 -31.25
C ILE A 406 1.83 25.12 -31.05
N PHE A 407 2.26 25.84 -32.10
CA PHE A 407 2.11 27.29 -32.19
C PHE A 407 1.11 27.63 -33.31
N ASP A 408 -0.04 28.17 -32.93
CA ASP A 408 -1.05 28.68 -33.86
C ASP A 408 -0.66 30.11 -34.28
N LYS A 409 -0.21 30.24 -35.53
CA LYS A 409 0.19 31.52 -36.13
C LYS A 409 -0.97 32.49 -36.31
N ASN A 410 -2.19 31.99 -36.48
CA ASN A 410 -3.35 32.85 -36.76
C ASN A 410 -3.84 33.54 -35.48
N LYS A 411 -3.74 32.85 -34.35
CA LYS A 411 -4.13 33.37 -33.03
C LYS A 411 -2.95 33.89 -32.21
N GLU A 412 -1.73 33.72 -32.71
CA GLU A 412 -0.47 33.96 -31.99
C GLU A 412 -0.40 33.25 -30.63
N GLN A 413 -0.94 32.02 -30.58
CA GLN A 413 -1.05 31.24 -29.34
C GLN A 413 -0.15 30.01 -29.38
N THR A 414 0.52 29.72 -28.26
CA THR A 414 1.27 28.48 -28.08
C THR A 414 0.55 27.58 -27.11
N PHE A 415 0.40 26.30 -27.46
CA PHE A 415 -0.21 25.28 -26.62
C PHE A 415 0.81 24.18 -26.30
N PHE A 416 0.79 23.74 -25.05
CA PHE A 416 1.46 22.54 -24.57
C PHE A 416 0.42 21.63 -23.96
N CYS A 417 0.50 20.32 -24.24
CA CYS A 417 -0.41 19.33 -23.66
C CYS A 417 0.35 18.07 -23.28
N ALA A 418 0.04 17.48 -22.14
CA ALA A 418 0.48 16.13 -21.81
C ALA A 418 -0.68 15.34 -21.21
N HIS A 419 -0.80 14.08 -21.61
CA HIS A 419 -1.66 13.11 -20.95
C HIS A 419 -1.19 12.92 -19.50
N ILE A 420 -2.09 12.75 -18.53
CA ILE A 420 -1.70 12.53 -17.14
C ILE A 420 -1.90 11.06 -16.79
N GLU A 421 -3.16 10.62 -16.86
CA GLU A 421 -3.65 9.27 -16.57
C GLU A 421 -5.06 9.12 -17.14
N LYS A 422 -5.51 7.89 -17.40
CA LYS A 422 -6.81 7.57 -18.03
C LYS A 422 -7.14 8.50 -19.20
N ASN A 423 -8.07 9.43 -19.02
CA ASN A 423 -8.53 10.38 -20.03
C ASN A 423 -8.20 11.85 -19.67
N LEU A 424 -7.34 12.09 -18.69
CA LEU A 424 -7.02 13.42 -18.17
C LEU A 424 -5.78 14.01 -18.85
N HIS A 425 -5.84 15.30 -19.18
CA HIS A 425 -4.78 16.01 -19.88
C HIS A 425 -4.47 17.34 -19.17
N LEU A 426 -3.18 17.64 -18.98
CA LEU A 426 -2.71 18.95 -18.54
C LEU A 426 -2.39 19.81 -19.76
N VAL A 427 -2.95 21.00 -19.82
CA VAL A 427 -2.76 21.95 -20.93
C VAL A 427 -2.27 23.30 -20.40
N VAL A 428 -1.28 23.87 -21.08
CA VAL A 428 -0.76 25.23 -20.83
C VAL A 428 -0.82 26.04 -22.13
N VAL A 429 -1.40 27.24 -22.06
CA VAL A 429 -1.60 28.14 -23.21
C VAL A 429 -0.91 29.48 -22.97
N PHE A 430 -0.17 29.98 -23.96
CA PHE A 430 0.47 31.29 -23.96
C PHE A 430 -0.05 32.15 -25.10
N GLY A 431 -0.18 33.46 -24.86
CA GLY A 431 -0.56 34.48 -25.85
C GLY A 431 0.60 35.03 -26.66
N ARG A 432 1.61 34.19 -26.87
CA ARG A 432 2.84 34.52 -27.57
C ARG A 432 3.49 33.24 -28.06
N ARG A 433 4.42 33.38 -29.00
CA ARG A 433 5.27 32.26 -29.41
C ARG A 433 6.23 31.88 -28.28
N ILE A 434 6.14 30.64 -27.81
CA ILE A 434 7.09 30.02 -26.88
C ILE A 434 7.79 28.88 -27.62
N GLN A 435 9.07 28.64 -27.33
CA GLN A 435 9.80 27.53 -27.92
C GLN A 435 9.33 26.20 -27.32
N GLU A 436 9.31 25.13 -28.10
CA GLU A 436 8.89 23.79 -27.66
C GLU A 436 9.68 23.30 -26.44
N ARG A 437 10.98 23.59 -26.37
CA ARG A 437 11.87 23.19 -25.28
C ARG A 437 12.12 24.31 -24.26
N GLU A 438 11.15 25.20 -24.07
CA GLU A 438 11.23 26.27 -23.08
C GLU A 438 11.50 25.68 -21.68
N PRO A 439 12.65 25.99 -21.03
CA PRO A 439 13.07 25.30 -19.81
C PRO A 439 12.06 25.35 -18.67
N ALA A 440 11.37 26.48 -18.50
CA ALA A 440 10.36 26.64 -17.46
C ALA A 440 9.15 25.71 -17.68
N VAL A 441 8.71 25.54 -18.93
CA VAL A 441 7.60 24.67 -19.30
C VAL A 441 8.00 23.20 -19.16
N VAL A 442 9.19 22.85 -19.64
CA VAL A 442 9.74 21.48 -19.51
C VAL A 442 9.87 21.08 -18.04
N SER A 443 10.42 21.98 -17.20
CA SER A 443 10.53 21.74 -15.75
C SER A 443 9.17 21.53 -15.10
N LEU A 444 8.17 22.34 -15.45
CA LEU A 444 6.81 22.21 -14.92
C LEU A 444 6.23 20.82 -15.23
N TYR A 445 6.25 20.42 -16.50
CA TYR A 445 5.69 19.13 -16.91
C TYR A 445 6.43 17.97 -16.26
N ASN A 446 7.77 18.01 -16.22
CA ASN A 446 8.55 16.98 -15.54
C ASN A 446 8.17 16.86 -14.07
N ASP A 447 8.02 17.98 -13.36
CA ASP A 447 7.70 17.96 -11.93
C ASP A 447 6.27 17.51 -11.64
N ILE A 448 5.29 18.06 -12.37
CA ILE A 448 3.87 17.74 -12.17
C ILE A 448 3.59 16.31 -12.61
N LEU A 449 4.02 15.90 -13.81
CA LEU A 449 3.75 14.54 -14.31
C LEU A 449 4.45 13.48 -13.46
N ALA A 450 5.69 13.73 -13.00
CA ALA A 450 6.38 12.77 -12.14
C ALA A 450 5.68 12.59 -10.77
N GLY A 451 4.94 13.59 -10.28
CA GLY A 451 4.13 13.43 -9.07
C GLY A 451 2.76 12.80 -9.35
N LEU A 452 2.02 13.30 -10.35
CA LEU A 452 0.69 12.79 -10.69
C LEU A 452 0.70 11.34 -11.17
N ARG A 453 1.79 10.90 -11.82
CA ARG A 453 1.99 9.51 -12.29
C ARG A 453 2.73 8.62 -11.28
N PHE A 454 2.86 9.06 -10.03
CA PHE A 454 3.59 8.36 -8.95
C PHE A 454 5.08 8.08 -9.20
N GLY A 455 5.68 8.62 -10.26
CA GLY A 455 7.10 8.41 -10.58
C GLY A 455 8.03 8.77 -9.40
N LYS A 456 7.83 9.94 -8.79
CA LYS A 456 8.60 10.35 -7.59
C LYS A 456 8.32 9.43 -6.39
N LEU A 457 7.05 9.12 -6.13
CA LEU A 457 6.64 8.25 -5.03
C LEU A 457 7.26 6.84 -5.14
N PHE A 458 7.24 6.23 -6.32
CA PHE A 458 7.80 4.89 -6.51
C PHE A 458 9.34 4.92 -6.45
N GLN A 459 9.98 6.01 -6.85
CA GLN A 459 11.43 6.20 -6.68
C GLN A 459 11.85 6.22 -5.20
N GLU A 460 11.01 6.76 -4.30
CA GLU A 460 11.30 6.80 -2.86
C GLU A 460 11.57 5.42 -2.26
N LEU A 461 10.91 4.37 -2.75
CA LEU A 461 11.16 2.97 -2.32
C LEU A 461 12.64 2.57 -2.45
N ARG A 462 13.36 3.12 -3.43
CA ARG A 462 14.80 2.87 -3.64
C ARG A 462 15.70 3.91 -2.97
N VAL A 463 15.23 5.14 -2.76
CA VAL A 463 16.10 6.25 -2.31
C VAL A 463 16.41 6.20 -0.81
N VAL A 464 15.51 5.65 0.02
CA VAL A 464 15.72 5.57 1.48
C VAL A 464 16.95 4.74 1.88
N SER A 465 17.52 4.02 0.93
CA SER A 465 18.66 3.13 1.08
C SER A 465 20.04 3.78 0.86
N LYS A 466 20.09 5.07 0.50
CA LYS A 466 21.35 5.80 0.21
C LYS A 466 21.91 6.64 1.36
N ASN A 467 21.28 6.62 2.53
CA ASN A 467 21.76 7.38 3.71
C ASN A 467 22.44 6.47 4.73
#